data_AF-A0A2C9KK45-F1
#
_entry.id   AF-A0A2C9KK45-F1
#
_cell.length_a   1.000
_cell.length_b   1.000
_cell.length_c   1.000
_cell.angle_alpha   90.00
_cell.angle_beta   90.00
_cell.angle_gamma   90.00
#
_symmetry.space_group_name_H-M   'P 1'
#
loop_
_entity.id
_entity.type
_entity.pdbx_description
1 polymer ?
#
loop_
_entity_poly.entity_id
_entity_poly.type
_entity_poly.pdbx_seq_one_letter_code
_entity_poly.pdbx_strand_id
1 'polypeptide(L)'
;FDVDSLGPAQFRGGESEALARLYRHLERKAWVASFERPKMSPQSLYPSGTGLSPYLRFGCLSPRLFYWKLIELYKKVKKGAEPPLALHGQLLWREFFYTVATNNPNFDRMVGNSICVQIPWDHNPEALSKWAE
;
A
#
# COMPACT_ATOMS: atom_id res chain seq x y z
N PHE A 1 -12.09 -21.02 -2.74
CA PHE A 1 -11.11 -21.02 -1.65
C PHE A 1 -11.80 -21.53 -0.42
N ASP A 2 -11.27 -22.59 0.19
CA ASP A 2 -11.71 -23.03 1.50
C ASP A 2 -11.29 -21.97 2.53
N VAL A 3 -12.26 -21.44 3.27
CA VAL A 3 -12.06 -20.39 4.27
C VAL A 3 -12.34 -20.89 5.68
N ASP A 4 -12.80 -22.14 5.82
CA ASP A 4 -13.31 -22.69 7.09
C ASP A 4 -12.17 -23.01 8.06
N SER A 5 -10.96 -23.22 7.54
CA SER A 5 -9.73 -23.45 8.32
C SER A 5 -8.95 -22.17 8.65
N LEU A 6 -9.39 -21.01 8.18
CA LEU A 6 -8.67 -19.76 8.40
C LEU A 6 -8.83 -19.26 9.85
N GLY A 7 -7.73 -18.77 10.41
CA GLY A 7 -7.76 -18.03 11.66
C GLY A 7 -8.58 -16.74 11.56
N PRO A 8 -8.83 -16.06 12.70
CA PRO A 8 -9.62 -14.84 12.72
C PRO A 8 -9.03 -13.75 11.82
N ALA A 9 -9.90 -13.05 11.09
CA ALA A 9 -9.49 -12.00 10.16
C ALA A 9 -8.72 -10.88 10.88
N GLN A 10 -7.43 -10.74 10.55
CA GLN A 10 -6.58 -9.67 11.09
C GLN A 10 -6.99 -8.28 10.60
N PHE A 11 -7.68 -8.20 9.46
CA PHE A 11 -8.16 -6.97 8.83
C PHE A 11 -9.68 -7.03 8.69
N ARG A 12 -10.40 -6.43 9.66
CA ARG A 12 -11.85 -6.24 9.52
C ARG A 12 -12.14 -5.23 8.42
N GLY A 13 -13.16 -5.48 7.60
CA GLY A 13 -13.55 -4.58 6.51
C GLY A 13 -14.36 -3.36 6.99
N GLY A 14 -14.67 -2.46 6.06
CA GLY A 14 -15.58 -1.33 6.27
C GLY A 14 -14.89 0.01 6.56
N GLU A 15 -15.62 1.10 6.31
CA GLU A 15 -15.15 2.48 6.50
C GLU A 15 -14.80 2.78 7.96
N SER A 16 -15.60 2.31 8.92
CA SER A 16 -15.36 2.57 10.34
C SER A 16 -14.00 2.02 10.81
N GLU A 17 -13.66 0.78 10.42
CA GLU A 17 -12.34 0.20 10.72
C GLU A 17 -11.23 0.92 9.94
N ALA A 18 -11.50 1.34 8.71
CA ALA A 18 -10.55 2.09 7.89
C ALA A 18 -10.12 3.41 8.55
N LEU A 19 -11.08 4.18 9.06
CA LEU A 19 -10.84 5.43 9.78
C LEU A 19 -10.11 5.16 11.10
N ALA A 20 -10.51 4.15 11.87
CA ALA A 20 -9.82 3.77 13.10
C ALA A 20 -8.35 3.37 12.85
N ARG A 21 -8.05 2.69 11.74
CA ARG A 21 -6.68 2.37 11.33
C ARG A 21 -5.91 3.57 10.82
N LEU A 22 -6.57 4.48 10.10
CA LEU A 22 -5.94 5.73 9.65
C LEU A 22 -5.38 6.51 10.85
N TYR A 23 -6.17 6.68 11.92
CA TYR A 23 -5.70 7.40 13.10
C TYR A 23 -4.52 6.71 13.78
N ARG A 24 -4.59 5.38 13.99
CA ARG A 24 -3.45 4.59 14.51
C ARG A 24 -2.20 4.70 13.63
N HIS A 25 -2.37 4.72 12.32
CA HIS A 25 -1.27 4.90 11.36
C HIS A 25 -0.60 6.28 11.51
N LEU A 26 -1.41 7.33 11.64
CA LEU A 26 -0.94 8.71 11.81
C LEU A 26 -0.26 8.91 13.17
N GLU A 27 -0.83 8.36 14.25
CA GLU A 27 -0.22 8.39 15.60
C GLU A 27 1.17 7.77 15.60
N ARG A 28 1.32 6.59 14.98
CA ARG A 28 2.62 5.95 14.85
C ARG A 28 3.61 6.85 14.13
N LYS A 29 3.23 7.49 13.02
CA LYS A 29 4.08 8.46 12.28
C LYS A 29 4.45 9.69 13.10
N ALA A 30 3.52 10.20 13.89
CA ALA A 30 3.75 11.30 14.81
C ALA A 30 4.79 10.92 15.87
N TRP A 31 4.61 9.74 16.48
CA TRP A 31 5.45 9.23 17.55
C TRP A 31 6.89 8.95 17.09
N VAL A 32 7.07 8.32 15.92
CA VAL A 32 8.41 8.10 15.37
C VAL A 32 9.06 9.38 14.82
N ALA A 33 8.32 10.48 14.72
CA ALA A 33 8.70 11.73 14.04
C ALA A 33 9.31 11.53 12.63
N SER A 34 9.15 10.33 12.07
CA SER A 34 9.81 9.86 10.87
C SER A 34 8.82 9.95 9.72
N PHE A 35 9.06 10.97 8.90
CA PHE A 35 8.52 11.09 7.55
C PHE A 35 9.55 10.63 6.50
N GLU A 36 10.62 9.98 6.96
CA GLU A 36 11.69 9.50 6.10
C GLU A 36 11.25 8.27 5.31
N ARG A 37 12.03 7.94 4.27
CA ARG A 37 11.82 6.71 3.51
C ARG A 37 11.83 5.51 4.45
N PRO A 38 10.88 4.57 4.33
CA PRO A 38 10.90 3.34 5.11
C PRO A 38 12.24 2.62 4.90
N LYS A 39 12.96 2.34 5.97
CA LYS A 39 14.09 1.39 5.92
C LYS A 39 13.49 0.00 5.80
N MET A 40 13.75 -0.69 4.69
CA MET A 40 13.32 -2.08 4.53
C MET A 40 14.05 -2.96 5.54
N SER A 41 13.28 -3.70 6.32
CA SER A 41 13.76 -4.74 7.23
C SER A 41 12.98 -6.04 6.99
N PRO A 42 13.44 -7.20 7.49
CA PRO A 42 12.68 -8.45 7.40
C PRO A 42 11.25 -8.32 7.97
N GLN A 43 11.03 -7.51 9.00
CA GLN A 43 9.70 -7.23 9.56
C GLN A 43 8.78 -6.48 8.58
N SER A 44 9.32 -5.83 7.55
CA SER A 44 8.53 -5.17 6.50
C SER A 44 7.85 -6.18 5.57
N LEU A 45 8.26 -7.46 5.59
CA LEU A 45 7.59 -8.54 4.87
C LEU A 45 6.25 -8.92 5.50
N TYR A 46 6.04 -8.59 6.78
CA TYR A 46 4.80 -8.86 7.47
C TYR A 46 3.83 -7.68 7.38
N PRO A 47 2.51 -7.94 7.30
CA PRO A 47 1.52 -6.87 7.25
C PRO A 47 1.60 -6.00 8.51
N SER A 48 1.77 -4.70 8.31
CA SER A 48 1.73 -3.75 9.42
C SER A 48 0.34 -3.76 10.06
N GLY A 49 0.28 -3.82 11.40
CA GLY A 49 -0.99 -3.67 12.14
C GLY A 49 -1.71 -2.34 11.88
N THR A 50 -1.01 -1.36 11.30
CA THR A 50 -1.54 -0.06 10.85
C THR A 50 -1.66 0.04 9.32
N GLY A 51 -1.69 -1.10 8.62
CA GLY A 51 -1.80 -1.17 7.16
C GLY A 51 -3.13 -0.62 6.66
N LEU A 52 -3.07 0.20 5.60
CA LEU A 52 -4.24 0.88 5.01
C LEU A 52 -4.61 0.36 3.61
N SER A 53 -3.75 -0.47 2.99
CA SER A 53 -3.90 -0.88 1.59
C SER A 53 -5.22 -1.60 1.26
N PRO A 54 -5.78 -2.50 2.10
CA PRO A 54 -7.06 -3.13 1.78
C PRO A 54 -8.20 -2.10 1.72
N TYR A 55 -8.19 -1.13 2.63
CA TYR A 55 -9.23 -0.09 2.70
C TYR A 55 -9.15 0.90 1.54
N LEU A 56 -7.93 1.24 1.10
CA LEU A 56 -7.73 2.05 -0.11
C LEU A 56 -8.15 1.31 -1.37
N ARG A 57 -7.96 -0.02 -1.43
CA ARG A 57 -8.34 -0.85 -2.58
C ARG A 57 -9.86 -0.95 -2.75
N PHE A 58 -10.60 -1.06 -1.66
CA PHE A 58 -12.06 -1.17 -1.67
C PHE A 58 -12.78 0.18 -1.54
N GLY A 59 -12.05 1.29 -1.41
CA GLY A 59 -12.65 2.63 -1.23
C GLY A 59 -13.23 2.88 0.16
N CYS A 60 -13.05 1.95 1.12
CA CYS A 60 -13.40 2.16 2.52
C CYS A 60 -12.60 3.32 3.15
N LEU A 61 -11.43 3.63 2.59
CA LEU A 61 -10.68 4.84 2.92
C LEU A 61 -10.48 5.69 1.66
N SER A 62 -10.86 6.97 1.74
CA SER A 62 -10.57 7.93 0.69
C SER A 62 -9.06 8.23 0.63
N PRO A 63 -8.39 8.06 -0.54
CA PRO A 63 -6.99 8.45 -0.69
C PRO A 63 -6.80 9.96 -0.53
N ARG A 64 -7.81 10.77 -0.88
CA ARG A 64 -7.81 12.23 -0.72
C ARG A 64 -7.86 12.63 0.75
N LEU A 65 -8.68 11.93 1.55
CA LEU A 65 -8.70 12.15 3.00
C LEU A 65 -7.34 11.82 3.62
N PHE A 66 -6.74 10.69 3.24
CA PHE A 66 -5.42 10.31 3.74
C PHE A 66 -4.34 11.34 3.35
N TYR A 67 -4.36 11.83 2.11
CA TYR A 67 -3.45 12.89 1.63
C TYR A 67 -3.49 14.14 2.52
N TRP A 68 -4.68 14.66 2.81
CA TRP A 68 -4.83 15.86 3.64
C TRP A 68 -4.47 15.62 5.10
N LYS A 69 -4.83 14.44 5.66
CA LYS A 69 -4.47 14.10 7.04
C LYS A 69 -2.96 13.99 7.26
N LEU A 70 -2.20 13.55 6.25
CA LEU A 70 -0.74 13.59 6.29
C LEU A 70 -0.21 15.02 6.36
N ILE A 71 -0.77 15.95 5.57
CA ILE A 71 -0.39 17.37 5.57
C ILE A 71 -0.67 18.00 6.93
N GLU A 72 -1.89 17.80 7.46
CA GLU A 72 -2.29 18.30 8.79
C GLU A 72 -1.31 17.81 9.88
N LEU A 73 -1.03 16.50 9.89
CA LEU A 73 -0.10 15.91 10.85
C LEU A 73 1.31 16.49 10.71
N TYR A 74 1.82 16.58 9.48
CA TYR A 74 3.16 17.10 9.21
C TYR A 74 3.29 18.55 9.69
N LYS A 75 2.34 19.42 9.32
CA LYS A 75 2.34 20.83 9.74
C LYS A 75 2.26 20.95 11.27
N LYS A 76 1.49 20.09 11.94
CA LYS A 76 1.44 20.04 13.41
C LYS A 76 2.79 19.65 14.03
N VAL A 77 3.45 18.60 13.54
CA VAL A 77 4.71 18.08 14.10
C VAL A 77 5.91 18.97 13.76
N LYS A 78 5.93 19.57 12.57
CA LYS A 78 7.04 20.41 12.07
C LYS A 78 6.76 21.91 12.18
N LYS A 79 5.86 22.32 13.08
CA LYS A 79 5.56 23.73 13.43
C LYS A 79 5.24 24.61 12.22
N GLY A 80 4.37 24.13 11.34
CA GLY A 80 3.90 24.87 10.17
C GLY A 80 4.81 24.80 8.94
N ALA A 81 5.91 24.04 8.98
CA ALA A 81 6.75 23.84 7.82
C ALA A 81 5.97 23.24 6.63
N GLU A 82 6.34 23.64 5.42
CA GLU A 82 5.72 23.11 4.22
C GLU A 82 6.04 21.62 4.02
N PRO A 83 5.04 20.78 3.66
CA PRO A 83 5.25 19.35 3.52
C PRO A 83 6.04 19.03 2.25
N PRO A 84 7.10 18.20 2.32
CA PRO A 84 7.81 17.76 1.13
C PRO A 84 6.96 16.77 0.34
N LEU A 85 7.13 16.70 -0.98
CA LEU A 85 6.45 15.73 -1.85
C LEU A 85 6.62 14.28 -1.37
N ALA A 86 7.80 13.97 -0.80
CA ALA A 86 8.13 12.65 -0.27
C ALA A 86 7.16 12.18 0.84
N LEU A 87 6.48 13.10 1.53
CA LEU A 87 5.43 12.78 2.52
C LEU A 87 4.35 11.89 1.92
N HIS A 88 3.99 12.14 0.67
CA HIS A 88 2.94 11.43 -0.05
C HIS A 88 3.47 10.30 -0.93
N GLY A 89 4.76 9.97 -0.85
CA GLY A 89 5.41 9.06 -1.79
C GLY A 89 4.67 7.74 -2.02
N GLN A 90 4.11 7.13 -0.97
CA GLN A 90 3.33 5.89 -1.08
C GLN A 90 1.99 6.08 -1.81
N LEU A 91 1.30 7.21 -1.58
CA LEU A 91 0.09 7.56 -2.33
C LEU A 91 0.42 7.90 -3.79
N LEU A 92 1.53 8.60 -4.03
CA LEU A 92 1.96 8.92 -5.39
C LEU A 92 2.32 7.65 -6.19
N TRP A 93 2.90 6.63 -5.55
CA TRP A 93 3.09 5.32 -6.18
C TRP A 93 1.77 4.68 -6.61
N ARG A 94 0.73 4.77 -5.77
CA ARG A 94 -0.62 4.34 -6.15
C ARG A 94 -1.09 5.11 -7.39
N GLU A 95 -1.05 6.44 -7.38
CA GLU A 95 -1.51 7.26 -8.52
C GLU A 95 -0.70 6.99 -9.79
N PHE A 96 0.62 6.81 -9.66
CA PHE A 96 1.49 6.46 -10.78
C PHE A 96 1.03 5.16 -11.44
N PHE A 97 0.83 4.09 -10.67
CA PHE A 97 0.39 2.80 -11.20
C PHE A 97 -1.03 2.84 -11.78
N TYR A 98 -1.96 3.58 -11.16
CA TYR A 98 -3.28 3.81 -11.76
C TYR A 98 -3.16 4.53 -13.11
N THR A 99 -2.29 5.53 -13.21
CA THR A 99 -2.10 6.31 -14.43
C THR A 99 -1.51 5.45 -15.55
N VAL A 100 -0.41 4.72 -15.31
CA VAL A 100 0.23 3.89 -16.35
C VAL A 100 -0.63 2.69 -16.77
N ALA A 101 -1.51 2.21 -15.89
CA ALA A 101 -2.43 1.12 -16.22
C ALA A 101 -3.66 1.57 -17.03
N THR A 102 -4.14 2.82 -16.85
CA THR A 102 -5.42 3.29 -17.41
C THR A 102 -5.50 3.14 -18.94
N ASN A 103 -4.41 3.38 -19.66
CA ASN A 103 -4.34 3.28 -21.12
C ASN A 103 -3.50 2.08 -21.60
N ASN A 104 -3.30 1.08 -20.74
CA ASN A 104 -2.56 -0.13 -21.08
C ASN A 104 -3.39 -1.37 -20.75
N PRO A 105 -4.17 -1.91 -21.72
CA PRO A 105 -5.04 -3.06 -21.48
C PRO A 105 -4.26 -4.35 -21.18
N ASN A 106 -2.97 -4.39 -21.51
CA ASN A 106 -2.09 -5.53 -21.26
C ASN A 106 -1.17 -5.29 -20.05
N PHE A 107 -1.47 -4.32 -19.17
CA PHE A 107 -0.62 -3.97 -18.04
C PHE A 107 -0.35 -5.15 -17.09
N ASP A 108 -1.25 -6.14 -17.07
CA ASP A 108 -1.22 -7.34 -16.23
C ASP A 108 -0.44 -8.52 -16.84
N ARG A 109 0.06 -8.40 -18.07
CA ARG A 109 0.73 -9.49 -18.81
C ARG A 109 1.98 -9.01 -19.53
N MET A 110 2.83 -9.96 -19.89
CA MET A 110 4.07 -9.67 -20.62
C MET A 110 3.83 -9.46 -22.11
N VAL A 111 3.16 -10.42 -22.76
CA VAL A 111 2.93 -10.38 -24.21
C VAL A 111 1.94 -9.27 -24.55
N GLY A 112 2.35 -8.37 -25.47
CA GLY A 112 1.52 -7.26 -25.93
C GLY A 112 1.53 -6.03 -25.01
N ASN A 113 2.34 -6.02 -23.95
CA ASN A 113 2.49 -4.87 -23.06
C ASN A 113 3.68 -4.00 -23.49
N SER A 114 3.40 -2.77 -23.93
CA SER A 114 4.37 -1.85 -24.52
C SER A 114 5.51 -1.41 -23.60
N ILE A 115 5.33 -1.55 -22.28
CA ILE A 115 6.33 -1.17 -21.27
C ILE A 115 6.94 -2.39 -20.57
N CYS A 116 6.52 -3.61 -20.90
CA CYS A 116 7.02 -4.83 -20.27
C CYS A 116 8.15 -5.45 -21.10
N VAL A 117 9.28 -5.69 -20.45
CA VAL A 117 10.41 -6.40 -21.06
C VAL A 117 10.02 -7.85 -21.32
N GLN A 118 10.29 -8.33 -22.53
CA GLN A 118 10.03 -9.71 -22.93
C GLN A 118 11.14 -10.61 -22.39
N ILE A 119 10.85 -11.34 -21.31
CA ILE A 119 11.77 -12.25 -20.65
C ILE A 119 11.27 -13.68 -20.88
N PRO A 120 12.11 -14.61 -21.34
CA PRO A 120 11.74 -16.02 -21.50
C PRO A 120 11.72 -16.70 -20.11
N TRP A 121 10.71 -16.38 -19.30
CA TRP A 121 10.50 -17.01 -18.00
C TRP A 121 10.27 -18.51 -18.17
N ASP A 122 10.89 -19.31 -17.30
CA ASP A 122 10.70 -20.76 -17.26
C ASP A 122 9.30 -21.12 -16.71
N HIS A 123 8.75 -22.24 -17.18
CA HIS A 123 7.49 -22.78 -16.69
C HIS A 123 7.74 -24.06 -15.90
N ASN A 124 7.89 -23.92 -14.58
CA ASN A 124 8.18 -25.01 -13.66
C ASN A 124 7.11 -25.14 -12.57
N PRO A 125 6.09 -26.00 -12.75
CA PRO A 125 4.99 -26.17 -11.80
C PRO A 125 5.44 -26.66 -10.42
N GLU A 126 6.48 -27.49 -10.35
CA GLU A 126 6.99 -28.03 -9.08
C GLU A 126 7.64 -26.93 -8.24
N ALA A 127 8.52 -26.13 -8.85
CA ALA A 127 9.15 -24.99 -8.18
C ALA A 127 8.11 -23.94 -7.76
N LEU A 128 7.09 -23.71 -8.60
CA LEU A 128 6.00 -22.79 -8.28
C LEU A 128 5.17 -23.29 -7.09
N SER A 129 4.84 -24.60 -7.04
CA SER A 129 4.13 -25.20 -5.90
C SER A 129 4.90 -25.04 -4.60
N LYS A 130 6.22 -25.31 -4.62
CA LYS A 130 7.10 -25.15 -3.45
C LYS A 130 7.27 -23.70 -2.97
N TRP A 131 7.05 -22.72 -3.84
CA TRP A 131 7.11 -21.30 -3.48
C TRP A 131 5.78 -20.77 -2.95
N ALA A 132 4.66 -21.30 -3.47
CA ALA A 132 3.32 -20.83 -3.15
C ALA A 132 2.79 -21.37 -1.81
N GLU A 133 3.24 -22.56 -1.40
CA GLU A 133 2.90 -23.25 -0.14
C GLU A 133 3.96 -23.04 0.94
#